data_AF-A0A5K7X1H9-F1
#
_entry.id   AF-A0A5K7X1H9-F1
#
_cell.length_a   1.000
_cell.length_b   1.000
_cell.length_c   1.000
_cell.angle_alpha   90.00
_cell.angle_beta   90.00
_cell.angle_gamma   90.00
#
_symmetry.space_group_name_H-M   'P 1'
#
loop_
_entity.id
_entity.type
_entity.pdbx_description
1 polymer ?
#
loop_
_entity_poly.entity_id
_entity_poly.type
_entity_poly.pdbx_seq_one_letter_code
_entity_poly.pdbx_strand_id
1 'polypeptide(L)'
;MREVEKVDRVTMKEALYKDIENRAQAIYQQYQYLMQKVLKSNTNSTKSQLKFYLIEDERLNGKSGHKNNVDNIGINTGVIDKFFDYFYDFAKKRSEEFIKAMSLGADEIDGEEISYEGIVFDNNGKAKAIDSKVIDVSLASLLNTFVARFILTHELGHLLNGHCEYISAKQSSNMQYIPMFYRDADKINSVSPLDIRTMEMDADAL
;
A
#
# COMPACT_ATOMS: atom_id res chain seq x y z
N MET A 1 36.62 -0.39 0.63
CA MET A 1 35.46 -1.19 0.19
C MET A 1 34.43 -1.14 1.30
N ARG A 2 33.28 -0.49 1.09
CA ARG A 2 32.12 -0.66 1.97
C ARG A 2 31.35 -1.86 1.46
N GLU A 3 30.98 -2.77 2.36
CA GLU A 3 30.06 -3.86 2.05
C GLU A 3 28.78 -3.24 1.49
N VAL A 4 28.45 -3.60 0.25
CA VAL A 4 27.11 -3.39 -0.28
C VAL A 4 26.26 -4.44 0.42
N GLU A 5 25.42 -4.00 1.37
CA GLU A 5 24.44 -4.87 2.01
C GLU A 5 23.64 -5.57 0.91
N LYS A 6 23.72 -6.91 0.87
CA LYS A 6 22.84 -7.72 0.03
C LYS A 6 21.42 -7.49 0.53
N VAL A 7 20.65 -6.70 -0.21
CA VAL A 7 19.24 -6.48 0.08
C VAL A 7 18.49 -7.74 -0.30
N ASP A 8 18.06 -8.51 0.72
CA ASP A 8 17.17 -9.66 0.52
C ASP A 8 15.73 -9.16 0.31
N ARG A 9 15.03 -9.75 -0.67
CA ARG A 9 13.64 -9.41 -1.00
C ARG A 9 12.70 -9.67 0.18
N VAL A 10 12.98 -10.71 0.98
CA VAL A 10 12.18 -11.04 2.17
C VAL A 10 12.28 -9.92 3.20
N THR A 11 13.50 -9.49 3.53
CA THR A 11 13.74 -8.40 4.49
C THR A 11 13.16 -7.07 4.00
N MET A 12 13.13 -6.84 2.68
CA MET A 12 12.53 -5.64 2.10
C MET A 12 11.00 -5.64 2.22
N LYS A 13 10.35 -6.80 2.03
CA LYS A 13 8.90 -6.95 2.22
C LYS A 13 8.49 -6.70 3.68
N GLU A 14 9.26 -7.21 4.64
CA GLU A 14 9.04 -6.90 6.06
C GLU A 14 9.21 -5.41 6.39
N ALA A 15 10.19 -4.74 5.77
CA ALA A 15 10.36 -3.30 5.91
C ALA A 15 9.17 -2.52 5.34
N LEU A 16 8.63 -2.97 4.20
CA LEU A 16 7.43 -2.39 3.57
C LEU A 16 6.20 -2.56 4.48
N TYR A 17 6.01 -3.73 5.08
CA TYR A 17 4.92 -4.01 6.04
C TYR A 17 4.90 -2.99 7.18
N LYS A 18 6.08 -2.78 7.79
CA LYS A 18 6.23 -1.84 8.89
C LYS A 18 6.05 -0.38 8.43
N ASP A 19 6.52 -0.03 7.25
CA ASP A 19 6.33 1.32 6.68
C ASP A 19 4.84 1.62 6.47
N ILE A 20 4.08 0.65 5.94
CA ILE A 20 2.64 0.76 5.70
C ILE A 20 1.88 0.96 7.01
N GLU A 21 2.18 0.15 8.03
CA GLU A 21 1.60 0.31 9.36
C GLU A 21 1.88 1.70 9.96
N ASN A 22 3.14 2.15 9.92
CA ASN A 22 3.54 3.46 10.43
C ASN A 22 2.81 4.59 9.70
N ARG A 23 2.64 4.48 8.38
CA ARG A 23 1.89 5.46 7.58
C ARG A 23 0.42 5.47 7.91
N ALA A 24 -0.22 4.31 8.07
CA ALA A 24 -1.62 4.20 8.46
C ALA A 24 -1.87 4.97 9.76
N GLN A 25 -1.02 4.73 10.76
CA GLN A 25 -1.07 5.42 12.05
C GLN A 25 -0.84 6.93 11.91
N ALA A 26 0.17 7.34 11.13
CA ALA A 26 0.48 8.75 10.94
C ALA A 26 -0.65 9.54 10.25
N ILE A 27 -1.24 8.98 9.17
CA ILE A 27 -2.34 9.62 8.43
C ILE A 27 -3.56 9.76 9.35
N TYR A 28 -3.90 8.69 10.06
CA TYR A 28 -5.03 8.68 10.97
C TYR A 28 -4.89 9.69 12.11
N GLN A 29 -3.71 9.76 12.74
CA GLN A 29 -3.43 10.76 13.79
C GLN A 29 -3.53 12.20 13.26
N GLN A 30 -3.05 12.47 12.04
CA GLN A 30 -3.18 13.78 11.41
C GLN A 30 -4.65 14.13 11.16
N TYR A 31 -5.46 13.18 10.69
CA TYR A 31 -6.88 13.40 10.50
C TYR A 31 -7.58 13.74 11.83
N GLN A 32 -7.33 12.95 12.89
CA GLN A 32 -7.88 13.23 14.22
C GLN A 32 -7.49 14.62 14.73
N TYR A 33 -6.24 15.03 14.52
CA TYR A 33 -5.76 16.36 14.87
C TYR A 33 -6.52 17.46 14.11
N LEU A 34 -6.72 17.30 12.79
CA LEU A 34 -7.48 18.25 11.98
C LEU A 34 -8.93 18.35 12.43
N MET A 35 -9.59 17.22 12.68
CA MET A 35 -10.97 17.18 13.15
C MET A 35 -11.16 17.90 14.49
N GLN A 36 -10.26 17.67 15.45
CA GLN A 36 -10.27 18.39 16.73
C GLN A 36 -10.12 19.91 16.54
N LYS A 37 -9.26 20.33 15.62
CA LYS A 37 -9.00 21.75 15.34
C LYS A 37 -10.19 22.43 14.66
N VAL A 38 -10.87 21.76 13.74
CA VAL A 38 -12.01 22.28 12.97
C VAL A 38 -13.28 22.33 13.81
N LEU A 39 -13.58 21.28 14.57
CA LEU A 39 -14.86 21.15 15.29
C LEU A 39 -14.95 21.97 16.59
N LYS A 40 -13.87 22.64 17.03
CA LYS A 40 -13.80 23.59 18.17
C LYS A 40 -14.77 23.31 19.35
N SER A 41 -14.94 22.06 19.75
CA SER A 41 -15.91 21.72 20.81
C SER A 41 -15.53 20.45 21.54
N ASN A 42 -15.84 20.48 22.85
CA ASN A 42 -15.99 19.36 23.79
C ASN A 42 -17.05 18.33 23.30
N THR A 43 -17.01 17.93 22.04
CA THR A 43 -17.66 16.68 21.68
C THR A 43 -16.82 15.60 22.30
N ASN A 44 -17.44 14.71 23.06
CA ASN A 44 -16.90 13.38 23.34
C ASN A 44 -16.79 12.57 22.03
N SER A 45 -16.42 13.20 20.89
CA SER A 45 -16.03 12.52 19.67
C SER A 45 -14.86 11.65 20.11
N THR A 46 -15.18 10.37 20.18
CA THR A 46 -14.49 9.41 21.00
C THR A 46 -13.05 9.37 20.55
N LYS A 47 -12.12 9.24 21.49
CA LYS A 47 -10.70 8.98 21.23
C LYS A 47 -10.59 7.61 20.56
N SER A 48 -11.07 7.47 19.33
CA SER A 48 -11.07 6.20 18.66
C SER A 48 -9.64 5.86 18.29
N GLN A 49 -9.23 4.66 18.65
CA GLN A 49 -7.88 4.20 18.37
C GLN A 49 -7.90 3.43 17.06
N LEU A 50 -6.95 3.73 16.16
CA LEU A 50 -6.74 2.91 14.98
C LEU A 50 -5.95 1.66 15.35
N LYS A 51 -6.54 0.49 15.09
CA LYS A 51 -5.83 -0.79 15.03
C LYS A 51 -5.59 -1.17 13.58
N PHE A 52 -4.33 -1.17 13.20
CA PHE A 52 -3.87 -1.67 11.92
C PHE A 52 -3.40 -3.12 12.07
N TYR A 53 -3.69 -3.96 11.10
CA TYR A 53 -3.14 -5.32 11.05
C TYR A 53 -2.94 -5.77 9.60
N LEU A 54 -1.89 -6.55 9.41
CA LEU A 54 -1.68 -7.29 8.17
C LEU A 54 -2.34 -8.66 8.29
N ILE A 55 -3.03 -9.06 7.23
CA ILE A 55 -3.71 -10.35 7.15
C ILE A 55 -2.89 -11.23 6.22
N GLU A 56 -2.41 -12.37 6.72
CA GLU A 56 -1.75 -13.37 5.89
C GLU A 56 -2.77 -14.01 4.93
N ASP A 57 -2.92 -13.39 3.76
CA ASP A 57 -3.82 -13.81 2.68
C ASP A 57 -3.24 -13.30 1.36
N GLU A 58 -3.13 -14.19 0.37
CA GLU A 58 -2.60 -13.86 -0.95
C GLU A 58 -3.57 -13.03 -1.82
N ARG A 59 -4.83 -12.88 -1.42
CA ARG A 59 -5.82 -12.12 -2.20
C ARG A 59 -5.55 -10.62 -2.16
N LEU A 60 -5.87 -9.94 -3.25
CA LEU A 60 -5.86 -8.48 -3.33
C LEU A 60 -7.11 -7.94 -2.62
N ASN A 61 -6.99 -7.62 -1.33
CA ASN A 61 -8.12 -7.06 -0.58
C ASN A 61 -7.64 -6.21 0.61
N GLY A 62 -8.48 -5.23 0.95
CA GLY A 62 -8.44 -4.47 2.19
C GLY A 62 -9.76 -4.65 2.93
N LYS A 63 -9.78 -4.25 4.20
CA LYS A 63 -11.02 -4.17 4.97
C LYS A 63 -10.92 -3.14 6.07
N SER A 64 -11.99 -2.40 6.27
CA SER A 64 -12.16 -1.43 7.34
C SER A 64 -13.37 -1.76 8.20
N GLY A 65 -13.35 -1.37 9.47
CA GLY A 65 -14.49 -1.58 10.37
C GLY A 65 -14.39 -0.81 11.68
N HIS A 66 -15.55 -0.38 12.18
CA HIS A 66 -15.67 0.35 13.45
C HIS A 66 -16.39 -0.49 14.50
N LYS A 67 -15.80 -0.60 15.70
CA LYS A 67 -16.46 -1.27 16.84
C LYS A 67 -15.97 -0.72 18.18
N ASN A 68 -16.90 -0.37 19.08
CA ASN A 68 -16.59 0.04 20.46
C ASN A 68 -15.54 1.16 20.55
N ASN A 69 -15.63 2.20 19.70
CA ASN A 69 -14.64 3.28 19.59
C ASN A 69 -13.24 2.80 19.17
N VAL A 70 -13.16 1.72 18.41
CA VAL A 70 -11.92 1.26 17.80
C VAL A 70 -12.15 1.17 16.30
N ASP A 71 -11.33 1.90 15.58
CA ASP A 71 -11.26 1.88 14.13
C ASP A 71 -10.26 0.82 13.72
N ASN A 72 -10.64 -0.04 12.78
CA ASN A 72 -9.85 -1.20 12.39
C ASN A 72 -9.59 -1.13 10.89
N ILE A 73 -8.33 -1.27 10.49
CA ILE A 73 -7.94 -1.45 9.09
C ILE A 73 -7.12 -2.73 8.99
N GLY A 74 -7.52 -3.60 8.07
CA GLY A 74 -6.79 -4.80 7.69
C GLY A 74 -6.41 -4.74 6.22
N ILE A 75 -5.13 -5.00 5.91
CA ILE A 75 -4.69 -5.17 4.52
C ILE A 75 -4.09 -6.56 4.37
N ASN A 76 -4.46 -7.26 3.30
CA ASN A 76 -3.89 -8.56 2.96
C ASN A 76 -2.42 -8.41 2.52
N THR A 77 -1.53 -9.26 3.02
CA THR A 77 -0.11 -9.26 2.60
C THR A 77 0.05 -9.50 1.11
N GLY A 78 -0.85 -10.29 0.50
CA GLY A 78 -0.89 -10.55 -0.93
C GLY A 78 -1.04 -9.31 -1.81
N VAL A 79 -1.62 -8.23 -1.29
CA VAL A 79 -1.62 -6.92 -1.96
C VAL A 79 -0.17 -6.45 -2.13
N ILE A 80 0.53 -6.35 -1.02
CA ILE A 80 1.86 -5.76 -0.94
C ILE A 80 2.86 -6.61 -1.72
N ASP A 81 2.75 -7.93 -1.59
CA ASP A 81 3.62 -8.89 -2.28
C ASP A 81 3.44 -8.85 -3.79
N LYS A 82 2.20 -8.98 -4.27
CA LYS A 82 1.93 -9.06 -5.71
C LYS A 82 2.28 -7.78 -6.44
N PHE A 83 1.99 -6.62 -5.83
CA PHE A 83 2.38 -5.34 -6.43
C PHE A 83 3.89 -5.13 -6.39
N PHE A 84 4.56 -5.49 -5.29
CA PHE A 84 6.02 -5.44 -5.24
C PHE A 84 6.65 -6.32 -6.33
N ASP A 85 6.23 -7.57 -6.45
CA ASP A 85 6.77 -8.51 -7.42
C ASP A 85 6.49 -8.02 -8.86
N TYR A 86 5.28 -7.53 -9.13
CA TYR A 86 4.94 -6.91 -10.41
C TYR A 86 5.83 -5.71 -10.75
N PHE A 87 6.03 -4.78 -9.80
CA PHE A 87 6.87 -3.60 -10.03
C PHE A 87 8.35 -3.94 -10.15
N TYR A 88 8.80 -4.98 -9.45
CA TYR A 88 10.15 -5.49 -9.58
C TYR A 88 10.39 -6.05 -10.98
N ASP A 89 9.48 -6.89 -11.48
CA ASP A 89 9.57 -7.42 -12.84
C ASP A 89 9.52 -6.30 -13.90
N PHE A 90 8.67 -5.29 -13.67
CA PHE A 90 8.63 -4.09 -14.50
C PHE A 90 9.97 -3.34 -14.51
N ALA A 91 10.57 -3.13 -13.34
CA ALA A 91 11.85 -2.43 -13.21
C ALA A 91 12.99 -3.23 -13.89
N LYS A 92 13.03 -4.54 -13.65
CA LYS A 92 13.98 -5.45 -14.26
C LYS A 92 13.91 -5.42 -15.79
N LYS A 93 12.69 -5.49 -16.37
CA LYS A 93 12.51 -5.38 -17.82
C LYS A 93 13.09 -4.08 -18.39
N ARG A 94 12.95 -2.98 -17.66
CA ARG A 94 13.54 -1.69 -18.04
C ARG A 94 15.07 -1.71 -17.98
N SER A 95 15.65 -2.37 -16.98
CA SER A 95 17.09 -2.59 -16.88
C SER A 95 17.63 -3.44 -18.03
N GLU A 96 16.89 -4.47 -18.43
CA GLU A 96 17.20 -5.30 -19.61
C GLU A 96 17.14 -4.49 -20.92
N GLU A 97 16.08 -3.69 -21.12
CA GLU A 97 15.93 -2.80 -22.28
C GLU A 97 17.07 -1.78 -22.38
N PHE A 98 17.51 -1.22 -21.24
CA PHE A 98 18.64 -0.32 -21.17
C PHE A 98 19.94 -1.00 -21.62
N ILE A 99 20.22 -2.21 -21.15
CA ILE A 99 21.41 -2.97 -21.53
C ILE A 99 21.42 -3.33 -23.01
N LYS A 100 20.27 -3.78 -23.55
CA LYS A 100 20.11 -4.06 -24.98
C LYS A 100 20.37 -2.81 -25.83
N ALA A 101 19.88 -1.65 -25.39
CA ALA A 101 20.11 -0.38 -26.08
C ALA A 101 21.57 0.08 -26.09
N MET A 102 22.40 -0.37 -25.13
CA MET A 102 23.83 -0.06 -25.11
C MET A 102 24.65 -0.92 -26.07
N SER A 103 24.04 -1.89 -26.77
CA SER A 103 24.71 -2.78 -27.75
C SER A 103 25.94 -3.51 -27.20
N LEU A 104 25.95 -3.84 -25.90
CA LEU A 104 27.07 -4.50 -25.21
C LEU A 104 27.16 -6.01 -25.48
N GLY A 105 26.70 -6.50 -26.64
CA GLY A 105 26.61 -7.94 -26.91
C GLY A 105 25.48 -8.64 -26.16
N ALA A 106 24.48 -7.89 -25.68
CA ALA A 106 23.35 -8.40 -24.90
C ALA A 106 22.45 -9.38 -25.69
N ASP A 107 22.56 -9.41 -27.02
CA ASP A 107 21.81 -10.31 -27.90
C ASP A 107 22.29 -11.78 -27.77
N GLU A 108 23.46 -12.04 -27.17
CA GLU A 108 23.99 -13.39 -26.94
C GLU A 108 23.58 -13.97 -25.56
N ILE A 109 22.95 -13.18 -24.71
CA ILE A 109 22.55 -13.56 -23.33
C ILE A 109 21.04 -13.87 -23.34
N ASP A 110 20.65 -14.89 -24.11
CA ASP A 110 19.25 -15.30 -24.18
C ASP A 110 18.92 -16.27 -23.03
N GLY A 111 17.94 -15.90 -22.20
CA GLY A 111 17.45 -16.74 -21.09
C GLY A 111 18.12 -16.56 -19.72
N GLU A 112 19.17 -15.75 -19.58
CA GLU A 112 19.78 -15.43 -18.28
C GLU A 112 19.33 -14.08 -17.72
N GLU A 113 19.27 -13.97 -16.38
CA GLU A 113 18.91 -12.73 -15.69
C GLU A 113 20.03 -11.69 -15.86
N ILE A 114 19.79 -10.69 -16.72
CA ILE A 114 20.75 -9.64 -17.03
C ILE A 114 20.73 -8.58 -15.92
N SER A 115 21.92 -8.22 -15.42
CA SER A 115 22.10 -7.12 -14.49
C SER A 115 23.38 -6.36 -14.82
N TYR A 116 23.45 -5.10 -14.42
CA TYR A 116 24.61 -4.24 -14.62
C TYR A 116 25.05 -3.53 -13.35
N GLU A 117 26.35 -3.25 -13.32
CA GLU A 117 26.99 -2.34 -12.37
C GLU A 117 27.78 -1.29 -13.14
N GLY A 118 27.85 -0.08 -12.61
CA GLY A 118 28.52 1.03 -13.27
C GLY A 118 29.02 2.08 -12.29
N ILE A 119 29.82 3.02 -12.79
CA ILE A 119 30.32 4.15 -12.02
C ILE A 119 29.96 5.43 -12.77
N VAL A 120 29.26 6.33 -12.09
CA VAL A 120 28.93 7.68 -12.60
C VAL A 120 29.76 8.70 -11.85
N PHE A 121 30.38 9.62 -12.57
CA PHE A 121 31.11 10.75 -11.99
C PHE A 121 30.22 11.99 -12.00
N ASP A 122 30.12 12.69 -10.88
CA ASP A 122 29.50 14.01 -10.85
C ASP A 122 30.43 15.10 -11.41
N ASN A 123 29.90 16.32 -11.56
CA ASN A 123 30.65 17.47 -12.07
C ASN A 123 31.86 17.86 -11.18
N ASN A 124 31.95 17.33 -9.96
CA ASN A 124 33.04 17.55 -9.02
C ASN A 124 34.04 16.37 -9.01
N GLY A 125 33.89 15.41 -9.94
CA GLY A 125 34.74 14.23 -10.03
C GLY A 125 34.46 13.16 -8.97
N LYS A 126 33.39 13.29 -8.19
CA LYS A 126 32.99 12.29 -7.20
C LYS A 126 32.33 11.12 -7.91
N ALA A 127 32.90 9.93 -7.72
CA ALA A 127 32.35 8.70 -8.24
C ALA A 127 31.19 8.18 -7.37
N LYS A 128 30.13 7.70 -8.02
CA LYS A 128 29.02 6.97 -7.42
C LYS A 128 28.85 5.65 -8.16
N ALA A 129 28.90 4.55 -7.41
CA ALA A 129 28.56 3.24 -7.94
C ALA A 129 27.03 3.13 -8.14
N ILE A 130 26.64 2.53 -9.25
CA ILE A 130 25.26 2.19 -9.57
C ILE A 130 25.17 0.68 -9.78
N ASP A 131 24.14 0.08 -9.21
CA ASP A 131 23.80 -1.34 -9.35
C ASP A 131 22.34 -1.43 -9.74
N SER A 132 22.07 -2.03 -10.90
CA SER A 132 20.73 -2.26 -11.43
C SER A 132 19.81 -2.99 -10.44
N LYS A 133 20.31 -3.99 -9.70
CA LYS A 133 19.50 -4.75 -8.74
C LYS A 133 19.01 -3.85 -7.61
N VAL A 134 19.88 -2.97 -7.12
CA VAL A 134 19.52 -1.99 -6.09
C VAL A 134 18.52 -0.97 -6.63
N ILE A 135 18.70 -0.52 -7.88
CA ILE A 135 17.78 0.40 -8.54
C ILE A 135 16.40 -0.24 -8.71
N ASP A 136 16.35 -1.48 -9.19
CA ASP A 136 15.11 -2.21 -9.45
C ASP A 136 14.31 -2.43 -8.16
N VAL A 137 14.99 -2.89 -7.09
CA VAL A 137 14.37 -3.02 -5.76
C VAL A 137 13.87 -1.68 -5.24
N SER A 138 14.67 -0.61 -5.37
CA SER A 138 14.30 0.72 -4.88
C SER A 138 13.08 1.27 -5.61
N LEU A 139 13.02 1.09 -6.93
CA LEU A 139 11.89 1.51 -7.75
C LEU A 139 10.63 0.71 -7.41
N ALA A 140 10.74 -0.61 -7.26
CA ALA A 140 9.65 -1.48 -6.86
C ALA A 140 9.09 -1.09 -5.49
N SER A 141 9.96 -0.89 -4.49
CA SER A 141 9.56 -0.43 -3.16
C SER A 141 8.86 0.92 -3.19
N LEU A 142 9.35 1.87 -4.00
CA LEU A 142 8.74 3.19 -4.14
C LEU A 142 7.33 3.10 -4.76
N LEU A 143 7.18 2.36 -5.85
CA LEU A 143 5.88 2.18 -6.52
C LEU A 143 4.89 1.42 -5.61
N ASN A 144 5.35 0.39 -4.91
CA ASN A 144 4.53 -0.34 -3.96
C ASN A 144 4.07 0.55 -2.80
N THR A 145 4.90 1.49 -2.35
CA THR A 145 4.52 2.49 -1.34
C THR A 145 3.35 3.35 -1.81
N PHE A 146 3.30 3.74 -3.10
CA PHE A 146 2.17 4.50 -3.64
C PHE A 146 0.88 3.67 -3.66
N VAL A 147 0.96 2.41 -4.08
CA VAL A 147 -0.21 1.51 -4.07
C VAL A 147 -0.72 1.28 -2.66
N ALA A 148 0.17 0.97 -1.72
CA ALA A 148 -0.21 0.77 -0.34
C ALA A 148 -0.84 2.03 0.27
N ARG A 149 -0.34 3.22 -0.07
CA ARG A 149 -0.98 4.48 0.33
C ARG A 149 -2.39 4.61 -0.22
N PHE A 150 -2.60 4.33 -1.51
CA PHE A 150 -3.92 4.41 -2.14
C PHE A 150 -4.94 3.50 -1.43
N ILE A 151 -4.54 2.26 -1.16
CA ILE A 151 -5.41 1.30 -0.45
C ILE A 151 -5.66 1.75 0.99
N LEU A 152 -4.62 2.22 1.70
CA LEU A 152 -4.76 2.76 3.04
C LEU A 152 -5.71 3.95 3.11
N THR A 153 -5.59 4.91 2.18
CA THR A 153 -6.46 6.09 2.17
C THR A 153 -7.89 5.75 1.80
N HIS A 154 -8.10 4.79 0.91
CA HIS A 154 -9.42 4.22 0.60
C HIS A 154 -10.07 3.61 1.85
N GLU A 155 -9.36 2.71 2.55
CA GLU A 155 -9.89 2.07 3.78
C GLU A 155 -10.11 3.09 4.91
N LEU A 156 -9.25 4.10 5.01
CA LEU A 156 -9.49 5.23 5.89
C LEU A 156 -10.75 6.00 5.48
N GLY A 157 -10.99 6.21 4.19
CA GLY A 157 -12.20 6.88 3.70
C GLY A 157 -13.49 6.24 4.20
N HIS A 158 -13.58 4.91 4.23
CA HIS A 158 -14.73 4.23 4.82
C HIS A 158 -14.94 4.53 6.31
N LEU A 159 -13.86 4.68 7.08
CA LEU A 159 -13.94 5.03 8.49
C LEU A 159 -14.31 6.51 8.66
N LEU A 160 -13.60 7.39 7.96
CA LEU A 160 -13.66 8.83 8.13
C LEU A 160 -14.96 9.45 7.60
N ASN A 161 -15.55 8.86 6.55
CA ASN A 161 -16.84 9.28 6.01
C ASN A 161 -18.04 8.63 6.73
N GLY A 162 -17.78 7.80 7.76
CA GLY A 162 -18.82 7.17 8.57
C GLY A 162 -19.52 5.99 7.88
N HIS A 163 -18.96 5.45 6.79
CA HIS A 163 -19.52 4.31 6.06
C HIS A 163 -19.62 3.06 6.96
N CYS A 164 -18.56 2.78 7.72
CA CYS A 164 -18.56 1.65 8.65
C CYS A 164 -19.64 1.78 9.74
N GLU A 165 -19.88 2.99 10.26
CA GLU A 165 -20.95 3.23 11.24
C GLU A 165 -22.33 3.08 10.62
N TYR A 166 -22.52 3.61 9.40
CA TYR A 166 -23.78 3.56 8.68
C TYR A 166 -24.23 2.12 8.42
N ILE A 167 -23.34 1.27 7.90
CA ILE A 167 -23.69 -0.13 7.66
C ILE A 167 -23.96 -0.79 9.03
N SER A 168 -23.20 -0.45 10.09
CA SER A 168 -23.27 -1.14 11.39
C SER A 168 -24.60 -0.86 12.07
N ALA A 169 -25.15 0.34 11.87
CA ALA A 169 -26.52 0.65 12.26
C ALA A 169 -27.58 -0.14 11.44
N LYS A 170 -27.26 -0.54 10.21
CA LYS A 170 -28.15 -1.25 9.27
C LYS A 170 -28.08 -2.78 9.34
N GLN A 171 -27.08 -3.38 9.99
CA GLN A 171 -27.13 -4.80 10.33
C GLN A 171 -26.77 -5.02 11.79
N SER A 172 -27.43 -5.98 12.43
CA SER A 172 -27.18 -6.35 13.83
C SER A 172 -25.82 -7.05 14.08
N SER A 173 -24.86 -6.98 13.15
CA SER A 173 -23.57 -7.67 13.23
C SER A 173 -22.42 -6.70 13.48
N ASN A 174 -21.48 -7.17 14.31
CA ASN A 174 -20.53 -6.35 15.05
C ASN A 174 -19.20 -6.06 14.31
N MET A 175 -19.19 -6.24 12.98
CA MET A 175 -18.06 -5.91 12.11
C MET A 175 -18.55 -6.04 10.67
N GLN A 176 -18.59 -4.92 9.97
CA GLN A 176 -18.93 -4.93 8.56
C GLN A 176 -17.81 -4.31 7.79
N TYR A 177 -17.50 -5.03 6.74
CA TYR A 177 -16.44 -4.75 5.84
C TYR A 177 -17.11 -4.40 4.52
N ILE A 178 -16.63 -3.34 3.90
CA ILE A 178 -16.97 -3.04 2.52
C ILE A 178 -15.80 -3.64 1.73
N PRO A 179 -15.99 -4.79 1.05
CA PRO A 179 -14.91 -5.39 0.31
C PRO A 179 -14.70 -4.60 -1.00
N MET A 180 -13.43 -4.31 -1.30
CA MET A 180 -13.03 -3.69 -2.57
C MET A 180 -13.54 -4.48 -3.80
N PHE A 181 -13.76 -5.80 -3.64
CA PHE A 181 -14.35 -6.68 -4.65
C PHE A 181 -15.52 -7.49 -4.08
N TYR A 182 -16.75 -7.14 -4.47
CA TYR A 182 -17.95 -7.90 -4.11
C TYR A 182 -17.99 -9.26 -4.82
N ARG A 183 -18.13 -10.35 -4.05
CA ARG A 183 -18.60 -11.64 -4.57
C ARG A 183 -20.11 -11.74 -4.40
N ASP A 184 -20.79 -12.49 -5.28
CA ASP A 184 -22.26 -12.67 -5.26
C ASP A 184 -22.83 -13.19 -3.93
N ALA A 185 -21.99 -13.76 -3.06
CA ALA A 185 -22.35 -14.29 -1.75
C ALA A 185 -22.30 -13.24 -0.61
N ASP A 186 -21.67 -12.08 -0.81
CA ASP A 186 -21.45 -11.05 0.23
C ASP A 186 -22.56 -9.98 0.25
N LYS A 187 -23.80 -10.37 -0.10
CA LYS A 187 -24.92 -9.42 -0.12
C LYS A 187 -25.18 -8.90 1.29
N ILE A 188 -24.86 -7.62 1.49
CA ILE A 188 -25.38 -6.82 2.59
C ILE A 188 -26.88 -6.64 2.30
N ASN A 189 -27.70 -7.61 2.70
CA ASN A 189 -29.12 -7.66 2.34
C ASN A 189 -29.93 -6.43 2.79
N SER A 190 -29.40 -5.60 3.68
CA SER A 190 -30.06 -4.41 4.23
C SER A 190 -29.58 -3.07 3.64
N VAL A 191 -28.55 -3.05 2.78
CA VAL A 191 -28.05 -1.84 2.11
C VAL A 191 -28.16 -2.02 0.60
N SER A 192 -28.63 -0.99 -0.11
CA SER A 192 -28.81 -1.13 -1.55
C SER A 192 -27.45 -1.26 -2.26
N PRO A 193 -27.37 -2.00 -3.38
CA PRO A 193 -26.14 -2.07 -4.17
C PRO A 193 -25.67 -0.70 -4.69
N LEU A 194 -26.59 0.26 -4.87
CA LEU A 194 -26.26 1.62 -5.28
C LEU A 194 -25.58 2.41 -4.16
N ASP A 195 -26.08 2.29 -2.93
CA ASP A 195 -25.47 2.95 -1.77
C ASP A 195 -24.06 2.43 -1.53
N ILE A 196 -23.88 1.12 -1.64
CA ILE A 196 -22.55 0.47 -1.58
C ILE A 196 -21.59 1.06 -2.61
N ARG A 197 -21.99 1.11 -3.88
CA ARG A 197 -21.12 1.66 -4.94
C ARG A 197 -20.82 3.14 -4.72
N THR A 198 -21.80 3.88 -4.18
CA THR A 198 -21.59 5.29 -3.82
C THR A 198 -20.56 5.42 -2.70
N MET A 199 -20.64 4.58 -1.66
CA MET A 199 -19.67 4.57 -0.56
C MET A 199 -18.26 4.19 -1.02
N GLU A 200 -18.12 3.25 -1.96
CA GLU A 200 -16.82 2.92 -2.60
C GLU A 200 -16.24 4.10 -3.37
N MET A 201 -17.04 4.75 -4.22
CA MET A 201 -16.60 5.93 -4.99
C MET A 201 -16.24 7.11 -4.09
N ASP A 202 -16.96 7.27 -2.98
CA ASP A 202 -16.70 8.32 -2.01
C ASP A 202 -15.43 8.04 -1.18
N ALA A 203 -15.14 6.77 -0.87
CA ALA A 203 -13.88 6.37 -0.25
C ALA A 203 -12.66 6.62 -1.16
N ASP A 204 -12.82 6.46 -2.48
CA ASP A 204 -11.79 6.77 -3.49
C ASP A 204 -11.54 8.28 -3.70
N ALA A 205 -12.43 9.15 -3.22
CA ALA A 205 -12.36 10.60 -3.46
C ALA A 205 -11.37 11.35 -2.52
N LEU A 206 -10.67 10.63 -1.64
CA LEU A 206 -9.82 11.14 -0.54
C LEU A 206 -8.34 11.33 -0.92
#